data_AF-A0A8X6NMU8-F1
#
_entry.id   AF-A0A8X6NMU8-F1
#
_cell.length_a   1.000
_cell.length_b   1.000
_cell.length_c   1.000
_cell.angle_alpha   90.00
_cell.angle_beta   90.00
_cell.angle_gamma   90.00
#
_symmetry.space_group_name_H-M   'P 1'
#
loop_
_entity.id
_entity.type
_entity.pdbx_description
1 polymer ?
#
loop_
_entity_poly.entity_id
_entity_poly.type
_entity_poly.pdbx_seq_one_letter_code
_entity_poly.pdbx_strand_id
1 'polypeptide(L)'
;MCPYFGTESVRGTTPSAIVFSFVDKVHNITRKVCRFERTIFFLTVTLLAIVCQALPIIAPNRGNLSNSAVSQAVIYLTKYGYLPPSDPASGNLRTESQLREAISTMQLFGGLKPTGLLDEVTLELMRRRRCGVSDVIPGGPYRVKRYAIQGQKWPSTNLTWR
;
A
#
# COMPACT_ATOMS: atom_id res chain seq x y z
N MET A 1 62.95 -28.35 68.84
CA MET A 1 61.99 -29.46 68.82
C MET A 1 60.61 -28.95 69.17
N CYS A 2 59.65 -29.04 68.24
CA CYS A 2 58.19 -29.16 68.46
C CYS A 2 57.54 -29.38 67.07
N PRO A 3 57.11 -30.61 66.70
CA PRO A 3 56.34 -30.84 65.47
C PRO A 3 54.83 -30.84 65.79
N TYR A 4 54.07 -29.93 65.18
CA TYR A 4 53.26 -30.09 63.96
C TYR A 4 51.79 -30.46 64.24
N PHE A 5 50.94 -29.44 64.04
CA PHE A 5 49.49 -29.50 63.94
C PHE A 5 49.11 -30.21 62.63
N GLY A 6 48.39 -31.32 62.71
CA GLY A 6 47.84 -32.04 61.55
C GLY A 6 46.42 -31.54 61.24
N THR A 7 46.18 -31.16 59.99
CA THR A 7 44.87 -30.77 59.46
C THR A 7 44.08 -31.98 58.98
N GLU A 8 42.80 -32.04 59.34
CA GLU A 8 41.83 -33.01 58.84
C GLU A 8 41.54 -32.80 57.35
N SER A 9 41.55 -33.90 56.59
CA SER A 9 41.11 -33.95 55.20
C SER A 9 39.76 -34.68 55.12
N VAL A 10 38.73 -33.94 54.73
CA VAL A 10 37.36 -34.41 54.52
C VAL A 10 37.32 -35.35 53.31
N ARG A 11 36.87 -36.58 53.53
CA ARG A 11 36.67 -37.62 52.50
C ARG A 11 35.62 -37.18 51.48
N GLY A 12 36.04 -36.96 50.24
CA GLY A 12 35.16 -36.82 49.09
C GLY A 12 34.49 -38.16 48.75
N THR A 13 33.16 -38.16 48.79
CA THR A 13 32.30 -39.25 48.34
C THR A 13 32.31 -39.32 46.82
N THR A 14 32.63 -40.48 46.26
CA THR A 14 32.55 -40.76 44.82
C THR A 14 31.09 -40.80 44.37
N PRO A 15 30.71 -40.21 43.22
CA PRO A 15 29.36 -40.33 42.70
C PRO A 15 29.15 -41.75 42.16
N SER A 16 28.13 -42.43 42.69
CA SER A 16 27.69 -43.74 42.25
C SER A 16 27.18 -43.68 40.79
N ALA A 17 27.36 -44.77 40.04
CA ALA A 17 26.95 -44.92 38.63
C ALA A 17 25.46 -44.58 38.35
N ILE A 18 24.63 -44.53 39.39
CA ILE A 18 23.23 -44.11 39.34
C ILE A 18 23.11 -42.62 39.01
N VAL A 19 24.00 -41.76 39.54
CA VAL A 19 24.00 -40.32 39.27
C VAL A 19 24.37 -40.04 37.80
N PHE A 20 25.31 -40.80 37.24
CA PHE A 20 25.77 -40.62 35.86
C PHE A 20 24.66 -40.98 34.84
N SER A 21 23.98 -42.11 35.02
CA SER A 21 22.86 -42.52 34.16
C SER A 21 21.64 -41.61 34.25
N PHE A 22 21.39 -40.99 35.41
CA PHE A 22 20.33 -39.99 35.59
C PHE A 22 20.67 -38.67 34.88
N VAL A 23 21.90 -38.18 35.00
CA VAL A 23 22.37 -36.95 34.34
C VAL A 23 22.33 -37.09 32.81
N ASP A 24 22.73 -38.24 32.26
CA ASP A 24 22.63 -38.50 30.81
C ASP A 24 21.18 -38.56 30.31
N LYS A 25 20.27 -39.12 31.11
CA LYS A 25 18.84 -39.19 30.79
C LYS A 25 18.18 -37.82 30.87
N VAL A 26 18.50 -37.01 31.87
CA VAL A 26 18.06 -35.61 31.99
C VAL A 26 18.63 -34.74 30.87
N HIS A 27 19.89 -34.93 30.47
CA HIS A 27 20.53 -34.23 29.35
C HIS A 27 19.96 -34.64 27.96
N ASN A 28 19.53 -35.89 27.80
CA ASN A 28 18.83 -36.35 26.60
C ASN A 28 17.39 -35.80 26.54
N ILE A 29 16.69 -35.75 27.68
CA ILE A 29 15.35 -35.16 27.78
C ILE A 29 15.39 -33.65 27.53
N THR A 30 16.34 -32.91 28.13
CA THR A 30 16.52 -31.47 27.86
C THR A 30 16.93 -31.19 26.42
N ARG A 31 17.78 -32.01 25.79
CA ARG A 31 18.07 -31.91 24.34
C ARG A 31 16.85 -32.17 23.47
N LYS A 32 15.96 -33.09 23.87
CA LYS A 32 14.70 -33.38 23.17
C LYS A 32 13.67 -32.27 23.35
N VAL A 33 13.53 -31.71 24.55
CA VAL A 33 12.63 -30.58 24.86
C VAL A 33 13.09 -29.30 24.14
N CYS A 34 14.40 -29.02 24.12
CA CYS A 34 14.96 -27.85 23.40
C CYS A 34 14.89 -28.01 21.87
N ARG A 35 15.02 -29.25 21.37
CA ARG A 35 14.78 -29.58 19.95
C ARG A 35 13.30 -29.46 19.59
N PHE A 36 12.40 -29.84 20.49
CA PHE A 36 10.95 -29.75 20.32
C PHE A 36 10.45 -28.30 20.33
N GLU A 37 10.91 -27.47 21.26
CA GLU A 37 10.59 -26.03 21.29
C GLU A 37 11.14 -25.29 20.06
N ARG A 38 12.36 -25.62 19.62
CA ARG A 38 12.92 -25.06 18.38
C ARG A 38 12.09 -25.46 17.17
N THR A 39 11.70 -26.74 17.05
CA THR A 39 10.84 -27.18 15.94
C THR A 39 9.46 -26.53 15.98
N ILE A 40 8.87 -26.35 17.16
CA ILE A 40 7.59 -25.64 17.30
C ILE A 40 7.74 -24.19 16.86
N PHE A 41 8.80 -23.49 17.29
CA PHE A 41 9.06 -22.10 16.89
C PHE A 41 9.26 -21.96 15.37
N PHE A 42 9.99 -22.88 14.73
CA PHE A 42 10.13 -22.88 13.28
C PHE A 42 8.82 -23.20 12.56
N LEU A 43 8.00 -24.12 13.08
CA LEU A 43 6.69 -24.46 12.50
C LEU A 43 5.67 -23.32 12.66
N THR A 44 5.67 -22.59 13.78
CA THR A 44 4.76 -21.45 13.98
C THR A 44 5.17 -20.24 13.14
N VAL A 45 6.47 -19.95 13.04
CA VAL A 45 6.99 -18.85 12.20
C VAL A 45 6.75 -19.13 10.71
N THR A 46 6.94 -20.38 10.25
CA THR A 46 6.64 -20.76 8.86
C THR A 46 5.14 -20.70 8.56
N LEU A 47 4.28 -21.15 9.47
CA LEU A 47 2.82 -21.09 9.30
C LEU A 47 2.30 -19.64 9.30
N LEU A 48 2.84 -18.76 10.15
CA LEU A 48 2.54 -17.32 10.15
C LEU A 48 2.99 -16.63 8.85
N ALA A 49 4.17 -16.98 8.33
CA ALA A 49 4.68 -16.44 7.07
C ALA A 49 3.83 -16.89 5.86
N ILE A 50 3.34 -18.13 5.86
CA ILE A 50 2.43 -18.64 4.83
C ILE A 50 1.08 -17.91 4.87
N VAL A 51 0.52 -17.67 6.07
CA VAL A 51 -0.71 -16.87 6.24
C VAL A 51 -0.51 -15.42 5.76
N CYS A 52 0.71 -14.88 5.90
CA CYS A 52 1.06 -13.54 5.41
C CYS A 52 1.05 -13.43 3.87
N GLN A 53 1.28 -14.53 3.13
CA GLN A 53 1.18 -14.55 1.67
C GLN A 53 -0.26 -14.71 1.15
N ALA A 54 -1.18 -15.12 2.02
CA ALA A 54 -2.61 -15.24 1.71
C ALA A 54 -3.40 -13.96 1.99
N LEU A 55 -2.77 -12.92 2.56
CA LEU A 55 -3.38 -11.60 2.58
C LEU A 55 -3.47 -11.10 1.13
N PRO A 56 -4.65 -10.68 0.65
CA PRO A 56 -4.73 -10.06 -0.65
C PRO A 56 -3.93 -8.76 -0.55
N ILE A 57 -2.70 -8.80 -1.07
CA ILE A 57 -1.99 -7.58 -1.44
C ILE A 57 -2.95 -6.94 -2.42
N ILE A 58 -3.60 -5.86 -2.01
CA ILE A 58 -4.32 -4.95 -2.92
C ILE A 58 -3.23 -4.22 -3.71
N ALA A 59 -2.44 -4.98 -4.48
CA ALA A 59 -1.65 -4.44 -5.55
C ALA A 59 -2.68 -4.15 -6.64
N PRO A 60 -2.91 -2.89 -7.01
CA PRO A 60 -3.72 -2.61 -8.17
C PRO A 60 -3.07 -3.35 -9.35
N ASN A 61 -3.86 -4.18 -10.02
CA ASN A 61 -3.43 -4.85 -11.24
C ASN A 61 -2.85 -3.76 -12.15
N ARG A 62 -1.56 -3.85 -12.48
CA ARG A 62 -0.96 -2.99 -13.50
C ARG A 62 -1.50 -3.50 -14.83
N GLY A 63 -2.77 -3.22 -15.09
CA GLY A 63 -3.47 -3.61 -16.30
C GLY A 63 -2.67 -3.09 -17.48
N ASN A 64 -2.27 -3.98 -18.38
CA ASN A 64 -1.60 -3.59 -19.61
C ASN A 64 -2.64 -2.88 -20.49
N LEU A 65 -2.62 -1.55 -20.46
CA LEU A 65 -3.62 -0.74 -21.11
C LEU A 65 -3.31 -0.60 -22.60
N SER A 66 -4.34 -0.69 -23.45
CA SER A 66 -4.15 -0.45 -24.88
C SER A 66 -3.80 1.03 -25.14
N ASN A 67 -2.91 1.28 -26.10
CA ASN A 67 -2.54 2.64 -26.51
C ASN A 67 -3.77 3.49 -26.90
N SER A 68 -4.83 2.84 -27.40
CA SER A 68 -6.10 3.48 -27.72
C SER A 68 -6.83 3.99 -26.47
N ALA A 69 -6.90 3.19 -25.39
CA ALA A 69 -7.51 3.60 -24.13
C ALA A 69 -6.78 4.78 -23.50
N VAL A 70 -5.44 4.78 -23.53
CA VAL A 70 -4.63 5.91 -23.07
C VAL A 70 -4.91 7.16 -23.89
N SER A 71 -4.98 7.05 -25.22
CA SER A 71 -5.32 8.16 -26.11
C SER A 71 -6.70 8.75 -25.81
N GLN A 72 -7.72 7.90 -25.65
CA GLN A 72 -9.07 8.33 -25.25
C GLN A 72 -9.06 9.02 -23.88
N ALA A 73 -8.26 8.51 -22.94
CA ALA A 73 -8.13 9.11 -21.62
C ALA A 73 -7.52 10.51 -21.66
N VAL A 74 -6.48 10.71 -22.46
CA VAL A 74 -5.88 12.04 -22.65
C VAL A 74 -6.92 13.02 -23.22
N ILE A 75 -7.67 12.62 -24.25
CA ILE A 75 -8.71 13.47 -24.85
C ILE A 75 -9.77 13.86 -23.81
N TYR A 76 -10.22 12.89 -23.02
CA TYR A 76 -11.21 13.11 -21.97
C TYR A 76 -10.68 14.07 -20.89
N LEU A 77 -9.48 13.82 -20.37
CA LEU A 77 -8.89 14.62 -19.30
C LEU A 77 -8.62 16.06 -19.75
N THR A 78 -8.19 16.26 -20.99
CA THR A 78 -8.04 17.61 -21.58
C THR A 78 -9.40 18.30 -21.74
N LYS A 79 -10.43 17.59 -22.24
CA LYS A 79 -11.78 18.16 -22.42
C LYS A 79 -12.38 18.70 -21.12
N TYR A 80 -12.19 17.99 -20.02
CA TYR A 80 -12.78 18.37 -18.72
C TYR A 80 -11.86 19.20 -17.82
N GLY A 81 -10.68 19.58 -18.32
CA GLY A 81 -9.78 20.53 -17.65
C GLY A 81 -8.83 19.91 -16.62
N TYR A 82 -8.74 18.58 -16.54
CA TYR A 82 -7.77 17.90 -15.68
C TYR A 82 -6.36 17.95 -16.23
N LEU A 83 -6.22 18.13 -17.55
CA LEU A 83 -4.94 18.17 -18.24
C LEU A 83 -4.86 19.44 -19.11
N PRO A 84 -3.75 20.21 -19.06
CA PRO A 84 -3.61 21.38 -19.91
C PRO A 84 -3.61 20.97 -21.40
N PRO A 85 -4.06 21.82 -22.33
CA PRO A 85 -3.99 21.54 -23.76
C PRO A 85 -2.53 21.34 -24.19
N SER A 86 -2.31 20.56 -25.26
CA SER A 86 -0.94 20.33 -25.76
C SER A 86 -0.45 21.59 -26.44
N ASP A 87 0.65 22.17 -25.96
CA ASP A 87 1.27 23.30 -26.65
C ASP A 87 1.89 22.82 -27.98
N PRO A 88 1.60 23.48 -29.12
CA PRO A 88 2.17 23.08 -30.40
C PRO A 88 3.71 23.16 -30.42
N ALA A 89 4.29 23.99 -29.55
CA ALA A 89 5.74 24.13 -29.39
C ALA A 89 6.40 22.99 -28.59
N SER A 90 5.70 22.40 -27.62
CA SER A 90 6.25 21.32 -26.77
C SER A 90 6.09 19.94 -27.39
N GLY A 91 5.32 19.82 -28.49
CA GLY A 91 4.86 18.52 -28.96
C GLY A 91 3.98 17.84 -27.89
N ASN A 92 3.39 16.69 -28.19
CA ASN A 92 2.52 15.99 -27.24
C ASN A 92 3.29 15.33 -26.06
N LEU A 93 4.44 15.89 -25.66
CA LEU A 93 5.28 15.42 -24.56
C LEU A 93 4.56 15.69 -23.24
N ARG A 94 3.93 14.65 -22.69
CA ARG A 94 3.37 14.64 -21.34
C ARG A 94 4.09 13.64 -20.47
N THR A 95 4.35 14.02 -19.22
CA THR A 95 4.95 13.11 -18.25
C THR A 95 3.92 12.11 -17.75
N GLU A 96 4.36 10.88 -17.47
CA GLU A 96 3.50 9.85 -16.89
C GLU A 96 2.91 10.32 -15.54
N SER A 97 3.70 11.05 -14.75
CA SER A 97 3.27 11.58 -13.46
C SER A 97 2.10 12.55 -13.59
N GLN A 98 2.15 13.47 -14.56
CA GLN A 98 1.07 14.43 -14.81
C GLN A 98 -0.22 13.73 -15.24
N LEU A 99 -0.11 12.68 -16.06
CA LEU A 99 -1.27 11.89 -16.46
C LEU A 99 -1.88 11.16 -15.26
N ARG A 100 -1.06 10.52 -14.42
CA ARG A 100 -1.53 9.83 -13.21
C ARG A 100 -2.21 10.79 -12.22
N GLU A 101 -1.66 11.99 -12.05
CA GLU A 101 -2.26 13.02 -11.20
C GLU A 101 -3.63 13.49 -11.74
N ALA A 102 -3.72 13.72 -13.06
CA ALA A 102 -4.99 14.04 -13.71
C ALA A 102 -6.03 12.92 -13.56
N ILE A 103 -5.61 11.65 -13.68
CA ILE A 103 -6.51 10.50 -13.45
C ILE A 103 -6.97 10.46 -11.99
N SER A 104 -6.05 10.65 -11.04
CA SER A 104 -6.34 10.64 -9.60
C SER A 104 -7.34 11.73 -9.20
N THR A 105 -7.18 12.95 -9.71
CA THR A 105 -8.10 14.07 -9.44
C THR A 105 -9.48 13.84 -10.07
N MET A 106 -9.54 13.30 -11.28
CA MET A 106 -10.80 12.89 -11.91
C MET A 106 -11.49 11.77 -11.15
N GLN A 107 -10.75 10.75 -10.69
CA GLN A 107 -11.30 9.66 -9.87
C GLN A 107 -11.92 10.21 -8.57
N LEU A 108 -11.20 11.12 -7.90
CA LEU A 108 -11.70 11.78 -6.69
C LEU A 108 -13.02 12.54 -6.96
N PHE A 109 -13.10 13.27 -8.09
CA PHE A 109 -14.31 13.97 -8.49
C PHE A 109 -15.47 13.01 -8.81
N GLY A 110 -15.17 11.89 -9.46
CA GLY A 110 -16.14 10.83 -9.76
C GLY A 110 -16.50 9.94 -8.58
N GLY A 111 -15.98 10.21 -7.37
CA GLY A 111 -16.23 9.40 -6.18
C GLY A 111 -15.52 8.03 -6.17
N LEU A 112 -14.54 7.83 -7.03
CA LEU A 112 -13.68 6.65 -7.06
C LEU A 112 -12.46 6.85 -6.14
N LYS A 113 -11.83 5.75 -5.76
CA LYS A 113 -10.56 5.80 -5.03
C LYS A 113 -9.47 6.41 -5.94
N PRO A 114 -8.70 7.41 -5.50
CA PRO A 114 -7.65 8.04 -6.29
C PRO A 114 -6.44 7.11 -6.43
N THR A 115 -6.48 6.18 -7.40
CA THR A 115 -5.38 5.27 -7.74
C THR A 115 -4.41 5.90 -8.74
N GLY A 116 -4.89 6.83 -9.58
CA GLY A 116 -4.12 7.39 -10.69
C GLY A 116 -3.90 6.39 -11.83
N LEU A 117 -4.60 5.26 -11.83
CA LEU A 117 -4.50 4.20 -12.83
C LEU A 117 -5.79 4.12 -13.64
N LEU A 118 -5.65 3.76 -14.92
CA LEU A 118 -6.81 3.50 -15.78
C LEU A 118 -7.34 2.08 -15.54
N ASP A 119 -8.03 1.91 -14.42
CA ASP A 119 -8.74 0.66 -14.11
C ASP A 119 -10.03 0.55 -14.95
N GLU A 120 -10.60 -0.65 -15.06
CA GLU A 120 -11.86 -0.83 -15.83
C GLU A 120 -13.01 0.01 -15.25
N VAL A 121 -13.05 0.18 -13.92
CA VAL A 121 -14.02 1.05 -13.24
C VAL A 121 -13.83 2.51 -13.65
N THR A 122 -12.58 2.95 -13.79
CA THR A 122 -12.23 4.30 -14.28
C THR A 122 -12.67 4.48 -15.73
N LEU A 123 -12.44 3.48 -16.58
CA LEU A 123 -12.90 3.48 -17.97
C LEU A 123 -14.42 3.53 -18.08
N GLU A 124 -15.13 2.76 -17.26
CA GLU A 124 -16.58 2.78 -17.20
C GLU A 124 -17.10 4.17 -16.81
N LEU A 125 -16.49 4.80 -15.79
CA LEU A 125 -16.80 6.18 -15.39
C LEU A 125 -16.66 7.15 -16.58
N MET A 126 -15.57 7.04 -17.34
CA MET A 126 -15.30 7.91 -18.49
C MET A 126 -16.26 7.70 -19.67
N ARG A 127 -16.84 6.50 -19.80
CA ARG A 127 -17.83 6.17 -20.85
C ARG A 127 -19.24 6.66 -20.53
N ARG A 128 -19.55 6.98 -19.26
CA ARG A 128 -20.89 7.44 -18.87
C ARG A 128 -21.24 8.77 -19.53
N ARG A 129 -22.49 8.91 -19.97
CA ARG A 129 -23.01 10.16 -20.54
C ARG A 129 -23.00 11.25 -19.47
N ARG A 130 -22.52 12.44 -19.82
CA ARG A 130 -22.34 13.57 -18.91
C ARG A 130 -22.49 14.90 -19.64
N CYS A 131 -22.55 16.00 -18.88
CA CYS A 131 -22.53 17.35 -19.44
C CYS A 131 -21.16 17.66 -20.08
N GLY A 132 -21.14 18.57 -21.06
CA GLY A 132 -19.92 19.02 -21.73
C GLY A 132 -19.15 20.11 -20.99
N VAL A 133 -19.61 20.52 -19.81
CA VAL A 133 -18.95 21.55 -18.98
C VAL A 133 -17.73 20.95 -18.32
N SER A 134 -16.62 21.69 -18.28
CA SER A 134 -15.37 21.26 -17.64
C SER A 134 -15.51 21.20 -16.12
N ASP A 135 -14.90 20.18 -15.49
CA ASP A 135 -14.99 19.93 -14.05
C ASP A 135 -14.05 20.86 -13.26
N VAL A 136 -12.88 21.16 -13.85
CA VAL A 136 -11.87 22.02 -13.25
C VAL A 136 -11.78 23.31 -14.07
N ILE A 137 -11.97 24.45 -13.40
CA ILE A 137 -11.79 25.76 -14.01
C ILE A 137 -10.30 26.14 -13.88
N PRO A 138 -9.59 26.41 -14.98
CA PRO A 138 -8.22 26.90 -14.91
C PRO A 138 -8.21 28.30 -14.28
N GLY A 139 -7.72 28.41 -13.04
CA GLY A 139 -7.86 29.65 -12.26
C GLY A 139 -7.31 29.60 -10.84
N GLY A 140 -6.11 29.05 -10.65
CA GLY A 140 -5.30 29.21 -9.43
C GLY A 140 -5.82 28.55 -8.14
N PRO A 141 -5.01 28.57 -7.06
CA PRO A 141 -5.29 27.89 -5.79
C PRO A 141 -6.39 28.54 -4.94
N TYR A 142 -7.07 29.58 -5.46
CA TYR A 142 -8.05 30.33 -4.69
C TYR A 142 -9.42 29.66 -4.75
N ARG A 143 -10.07 29.57 -3.59
CA ARG A 143 -11.43 29.08 -3.43
C ARG A 143 -12.40 29.91 -4.28
N VAL A 144 -12.73 29.42 -5.46
CA VAL A 144 -13.78 29.92 -6.33
C VAL A 144 -15.11 29.84 -5.55
N LYS A 145 -15.82 30.97 -5.44
CA LYS A 145 -17.10 31.06 -4.70
C LYS A 145 -18.10 29.99 -5.18
N ARG A 146 -18.93 29.48 -4.27
CA ARG A 146 -19.92 28.39 -4.50
C ARG A 146 -21.10 28.76 -5.41
N TYR A 147 -20.99 29.85 -6.16
CA TYR A 147 -21.99 30.33 -7.09
C TYR A 147 -21.32 30.65 -8.43
N ALA A 148 -22.09 30.67 -9.52
CA ALA A 148 -21.56 30.83 -10.86
C ALA A 148 -20.62 32.05 -10.96
N ILE A 149 -19.32 31.77 -11.09
CA ILE A 149 -18.36 32.69 -11.72
C ILE A 149 -18.37 32.45 -13.24
N GLN A 150 -18.92 31.31 -13.69
CA GLN A 150 -19.24 31.01 -15.09
C GLN A 150 -20.51 31.77 -15.53
N GLY A 151 -20.42 33.10 -15.57
CA GLY A 151 -21.50 33.97 -16.03
C GLY A 151 -21.79 35.15 -15.08
N GLN A 152 -22.24 36.25 -15.67
CA GLN A 152 -22.82 37.37 -14.93
C GLN A 152 -24.16 36.89 -14.32
N LYS A 153 -24.46 37.23 -13.07
CA LYS A 153 -25.83 37.07 -12.54
C LYS A 153 -26.80 37.75 -13.50
N TRP A 154 -27.89 37.09 -13.85
CA TRP A 154 -28.91 37.73 -14.68
C TRP A 154 -29.36 39.04 -14.03
N PRO A 155 -29.31 40.17 -14.77
CA PRO A 155 -29.64 41.48 -14.21
C PRO A 155 -31.14 41.59 -13.88
N SER A 156 -31.99 40.83 -14.57
CA SER A 156 -33.42 40.69 -14.29
C SER A 156 -33.77 39.25 -13.89
N THR A 157 -34.85 39.11 -13.11
CA THR A 157 -35.41 37.80 -12.73
C THR A 157 -36.43 37.28 -13.73
N ASN A 158 -36.94 38.14 -14.62
CA ASN A 158 -37.86 37.74 -15.68
C ASN A 158 -37.03 37.31 -16.91
N LEU A 159 -36.85 36.00 -17.05
CA LEU A 159 -36.04 35.38 -18.11
C LEU A 159 -36.95 34.82 -19.19
N THR A 160 -36.67 35.18 -20.45
CA THR A 160 -37.34 34.60 -21.63
C THR A 160 -36.37 33.70 -22.39
N TRP A 161 -36.85 32.55 -22.87
CA TRP A 161 -36.09 31.60 -23.69
C TRP A 161 -36.77 31.42 -25.06
N ARG A 162 -36.02 30.98 -26.07
CA ARG A 162 -36.51 30.62 -27.40
C ARG A 162 -36.05 29.21 -27.75
#